data_AF-A0A2D5ZW43-F1
#
_entry.id   AF-A0A2D5ZW43-F1
#
_cell.length_a   1.000
_cell.length_b   1.000
_cell.length_c   1.000
_cell.angle_alpha   90.00
_cell.angle_beta   90.00
_cell.angle_gamma   90.00
#
_symmetry.space_group_name_H-M   'P 1'
#
loop_
_entity.id
_entity.type
_entity.pdbx_description
1 polymer ?
#
loop_
_entity_poly.entity_id
_entity_poly.type
_entity_poly.pdbx_seq_one_letter_code
_entity_poly.pdbx_strand_id
1 'polypeptide(L)'
;MKNVILYGLAIPVLLFNFQNCSEVDFKPTEDPSQSLDAPDSEVIDTPDVPVDPVESEPTVEEVVENCQKASELGRLRRLANQPVMIEEQSLNCPFGQDDNLVARNNWIQARRESVYTVEDLPADAVICDMRMNFPQNEKYTYDDQFFFTMNGVVLASNAWWAVEGDSRYPDTHKGMTALSPLSLPESVSGMPQMVNLYSYSWESLVGLQWGSYYNNNDRYDYCLGGGEGVSSCSFPLTQQTGSIVLDIDPLIIKRIALDRDSEAPKFGFVVTGDNDTGPDCKHSKIQFEVSVDYYFPGEVVVQDANL
;
A
#
# COMPACT_ATOMS: atom_id res chain seq x y z
N MET A 1 41.58 24.44 -50.08
CA MET A 1 41.14 23.11 -50.57
C MET A 1 41.51 22.08 -49.52
N LYS A 2 40.55 21.65 -48.70
CA LYS A 2 40.76 20.67 -47.63
C LYS A 2 40.00 19.39 -48.00
N ASN A 3 40.74 18.30 -48.08
CA ASN A 3 40.28 16.98 -48.49
C ASN A 3 39.35 16.39 -47.43
N VAL A 4 38.16 15.96 -47.88
CA VAL A 4 37.20 15.18 -47.10
C VAL A 4 37.53 13.71 -47.35
N ILE A 5 37.94 13.00 -46.30
CA ILE A 5 38.17 11.55 -46.33
C ILE A 5 36.89 10.90 -45.77
N LEU A 6 36.16 10.23 -46.66
CA LEU A 6 34.93 9.50 -46.38
C LEU A 6 35.30 8.04 -46.06
N TYR A 7 35.27 7.65 -44.79
CA TYR A 7 35.41 6.25 -44.38
C TYR A 7 34.03 5.60 -44.35
N GLY A 8 33.73 4.78 -45.36
CA GLY A 8 32.58 3.89 -45.37
C GLY A 8 32.86 2.68 -44.47
N LEU A 9 32.17 2.63 -43.33
CA LEU A 9 32.09 1.44 -42.48
C LEU A 9 30.90 0.59 -42.97
N ALA A 10 31.21 -0.49 -43.68
CA ALA A 10 30.25 -1.54 -43.98
C ALA A 10 30.03 -2.38 -42.72
N ILE A 11 28.84 -2.29 -42.12
CA ILE A 11 28.41 -3.14 -41.01
C ILE A 11 27.83 -4.43 -41.61
N PRO A 12 28.36 -5.62 -41.29
CA PRO A 12 27.74 -6.87 -41.68
C PRO A 12 26.46 -7.08 -40.88
N VAL A 13 25.32 -7.15 -41.58
CA VAL A 13 24.03 -7.56 -41.03
C VAL A 13 24.10 -9.06 -40.74
N LEU A 14 24.28 -9.42 -39.47
CA LEU A 14 24.08 -10.79 -38.98
C LEU A 14 22.58 -11.07 -38.91
N LEU A 15 22.06 -11.75 -39.94
CA LEU A 15 20.73 -12.35 -39.93
C LEU A 15 20.75 -13.56 -38.97
N PHE A 16 20.30 -13.36 -37.74
CA PHE A 16 19.96 -14.46 -36.85
C PHE A 16 18.61 -15.03 -37.31
N ASN A 17 18.64 -16.24 -37.89
CA ASN A 17 17.45 -17.05 -38.10
C ASN A 17 16.91 -17.48 -36.73
N PHE A 18 15.79 -16.90 -36.31
CA PHE A 18 14.98 -17.48 -35.24
C PHE A 18 14.35 -18.76 -35.78
N GLN A 19 14.85 -19.91 -35.33
CA GLN A 19 14.19 -21.18 -35.56
C GLN A 19 12.88 -21.19 -34.75
N ASN A 20 11.77 -21.35 -35.47
CA ASN A 20 10.45 -21.64 -34.94
C ASN A 20 10.51 -22.77 -33.89
N CYS A 21 10.22 -22.45 -32.64
CA CYS A 21 9.78 -23.43 -31.65
C CYS A 21 8.29 -23.72 -31.87
N SER A 22 7.94 -24.34 -32.99
CA SER A 22 6.65 -24.97 -33.17
C SER A 22 6.73 -26.42 -32.70
N GLU A 23 5.76 -26.83 -31.88
CA GLU A 23 5.49 -28.20 -31.43
C GLU A 23 6.38 -28.71 -30.29
N VAL A 24 6.05 -28.25 -29.07
CA VAL A 24 6.30 -29.04 -27.86
C VAL A 24 5.07 -29.92 -27.64
N ASP A 25 5.19 -31.20 -27.97
CA ASP A 25 4.17 -32.22 -27.71
C ASP A 25 4.28 -32.64 -26.24
N PHE A 26 3.39 -32.12 -25.40
CA PHE A 26 3.30 -32.51 -23.99
C PHE A 26 2.69 -33.90 -23.90
N LYS A 27 3.53 -34.93 -23.93
CA LYS A 27 3.11 -36.27 -23.52
C LYS A 27 2.71 -36.24 -22.03
N PRO A 28 1.56 -36.83 -21.67
CA PRO A 28 1.20 -36.99 -20.27
C PRO A 28 2.30 -37.80 -19.58
N THR A 29 2.96 -37.19 -18.59
CA THR A 29 3.84 -37.92 -17.70
C THR A 29 2.99 -38.93 -16.97
N GLU A 30 3.25 -40.22 -17.19
CA GLU A 30 2.63 -41.31 -16.45
C GLU A 30 2.83 -41.06 -14.95
N ASP A 31 1.71 -41.03 -14.25
CA ASP A 31 1.60 -40.80 -12.81
C ASP A 31 2.34 -41.92 -12.05
N PRO A 32 3.49 -41.63 -11.39
CA PRO A 32 4.14 -42.60 -10.53
C PRO A 32 3.35 -42.63 -9.22
N SER A 33 2.23 -43.34 -9.24
CA SER A 33 1.57 -43.84 -8.03
C SER A 33 2.45 -44.89 -7.35
N GLN A 34 3.60 -44.45 -6.82
CA GLN A 34 4.35 -45.20 -5.83
C GLN A 34 3.72 -44.90 -4.48
N SER A 35 3.00 -45.89 -3.96
CA SER A 35 2.55 -45.92 -2.57
C SER A 35 3.78 -45.89 -1.65
N LEU A 36 4.09 -44.72 -1.12
CA LEU A 36 4.92 -44.60 0.06
C LEU A 36 4.04 -44.97 1.25
N ASP A 37 4.20 -46.20 1.73
CA ASP A 37 3.67 -46.65 3.01
C ASP A 37 4.18 -45.71 4.09
N ALA A 38 3.30 -44.81 4.54
CA ALA A 38 3.58 -43.92 5.65
C ALA A 38 3.79 -44.75 6.92
N PRO A 39 4.84 -44.47 7.71
CA PRO A 39 5.02 -45.13 9.00
C PRO A 39 3.82 -44.82 9.89
N ASP A 40 3.22 -45.90 10.42
CA ASP A 40 2.16 -45.92 11.43
C ASP A 40 2.52 -44.92 12.54
N SER A 41 1.97 -43.72 12.45
CA SER A 41 2.16 -42.68 13.46
C SER A 41 1.20 -43.03 14.58
N GLU A 42 1.74 -43.58 15.65
CA GLU A 42 1.00 -43.82 16.89
C GLU A 42 0.23 -42.54 17.25
N VAL A 43 -1.09 -42.63 17.19
CA VAL A 43 -2.02 -41.58 17.62
C VAL A 43 -1.85 -41.44 19.13
N ILE A 44 -0.97 -40.54 19.54
CA ILE A 44 -0.87 -40.11 20.93
C ILE A 44 -2.14 -39.31 21.21
N ASP A 45 -3.08 -39.95 21.89
CA ASP A 45 -4.34 -39.39 22.36
C ASP A 45 -4.03 -38.32 23.42
N THR A 46 -3.71 -37.10 22.96
CA THR A 46 -3.53 -35.96 23.86
C THR A 46 -4.89 -35.58 24.44
N PRO A 47 -5.03 -35.53 25.77
CA PRO A 47 -6.30 -35.20 26.41
C PRO A 47 -6.81 -33.86 25.89
N ASP A 48 -8.09 -33.83 25.47
CA ASP A 48 -8.82 -32.63 25.06
C ASP A 48 -8.67 -31.53 26.12
N VAL A 49 -7.74 -30.61 25.88
CA VAL A 49 -7.65 -29.37 26.63
C VAL A 49 -8.81 -28.51 26.16
N PRO A 50 -9.70 -28.04 27.06
CA PRO A 50 -10.76 -27.11 26.69
C PRO A 50 -10.13 -25.91 26.00
N VAL A 51 -10.44 -25.73 24.71
CA VAL A 51 -10.02 -24.54 23.96
C VAL A 51 -10.80 -23.37 24.55
N ASP A 52 -10.09 -22.43 25.17
CA ASP A 52 -10.71 -21.21 25.66
C ASP A 52 -11.47 -20.54 24.50
N PRO A 53 -12.70 -20.04 24.73
CA PRO A 53 -13.49 -19.42 23.69
C PRO A 53 -12.67 -18.28 23.08
N VAL A 54 -12.40 -18.39 21.78
CA VAL A 54 -11.72 -17.34 21.01
C VAL A 54 -12.55 -16.06 21.17
N GLU A 55 -11.97 -15.07 21.85
CA GLU A 55 -12.58 -13.76 21.99
C GLU A 55 -12.72 -13.19 20.57
N SER A 56 -13.95 -12.89 20.17
CA SER A 56 -14.21 -12.35 18.83
C SER A 56 -13.60 -10.97 18.72
N GLU A 57 -12.94 -10.68 17.59
CA GLU A 57 -12.44 -9.34 17.29
C GLU A 57 -13.57 -8.30 17.38
N PRO A 58 -13.30 -7.11 17.96
CA PRO A 58 -14.32 -6.09 18.11
C PRO A 58 -14.70 -5.50 16.75
N THR A 59 -15.98 -5.16 16.58
CA THR A 59 -16.43 -4.47 15.35
C THR A 59 -15.98 -3.02 15.32
N VAL A 60 -16.07 -2.37 14.14
CA VAL A 60 -15.77 -0.94 14.00
C VAL A 60 -16.69 -0.10 14.89
N GLU A 61 -17.97 -0.45 14.94
CA GLU A 61 -18.98 0.24 15.75
C GLU A 61 -18.65 0.13 17.25
N GLU A 62 -18.27 -1.06 17.72
CA GLU A 62 -17.84 -1.28 19.11
C GLU A 62 -16.60 -0.45 19.44
N VAL A 63 -15.65 -0.35 18.51
CA VAL A 63 -14.43 0.44 18.70
C VAL A 63 -14.75 1.93 18.72
N VAL A 64 -15.66 2.41 17.88
CA VAL A 64 -16.14 3.80 17.92
C VAL A 64 -16.79 4.12 19.27
N GLU A 65 -17.69 3.25 19.75
CA GLU A 65 -18.34 3.42 21.05
C GLU A 65 -17.31 3.40 22.20
N ASN A 66 -16.39 2.45 22.18
CA ASN A 66 -15.35 2.31 23.20
C ASN A 66 -14.39 3.50 23.21
N CYS A 67 -14.03 4.03 22.03
CA CYS A 67 -13.21 5.24 21.91
C CYS A 67 -13.92 6.47 22.47
N GLN A 68 -15.22 6.63 22.19
CA GLN A 68 -16.01 7.71 22.76
C GLN A 68 -16.08 7.60 24.28
N LYS A 69 -16.38 6.40 24.80
CA LYS A 69 -16.43 6.14 26.24
C LYS A 69 -15.07 6.36 26.92
N ALA A 70 -13.98 5.94 26.29
CA ALA A 70 -12.63 6.19 26.77
C ALA A 70 -12.33 7.70 26.85
N SER A 71 -12.77 8.47 25.85
CA SER A 71 -12.68 9.94 25.87
C SER A 71 -13.49 10.56 27.02
N GLU A 72 -14.76 10.17 27.18
CA GLU A 72 -15.65 10.68 28.23
C GLU A 72 -15.14 10.38 29.65
N LEU A 73 -14.49 9.21 29.82
CA LEU A 73 -13.89 8.77 31.08
C LEU A 73 -12.46 9.27 31.30
N GLY A 74 -11.89 10.07 30.38
CA GLY A 74 -10.52 10.59 30.49
C GLY A 74 -9.43 9.51 30.39
N ARG A 75 -9.70 8.42 29.68
CA ARG A 75 -8.82 7.24 29.50
C ARG A 75 -8.09 7.26 28.17
N LEU A 76 -8.44 8.20 27.30
CA LEU A 76 -7.76 8.38 26.02
C LEU A 76 -6.34 8.87 26.29
N ARG A 77 -5.36 8.13 25.77
CA ARG A 77 -3.94 8.48 25.77
C ARG A 77 -3.56 9.00 24.41
N ARG A 78 -2.51 9.80 24.35
CA ARG A 78 -2.00 10.37 23.11
C ARG A 78 -0.51 10.11 22.97
N LEU A 79 -0.14 9.49 21.85
CA LEU A 79 1.23 9.53 21.32
C LEU A 79 1.30 10.74 20.39
N ALA A 80 1.92 11.83 20.85
CA ALA A 80 1.92 13.11 20.13
C ALA A 80 3.18 13.27 19.28
N ASN A 81 2.99 13.73 18.03
CA ASN A 81 4.04 14.20 17.13
C ASN A 81 5.21 13.22 16.94
N GLN A 82 4.90 11.93 16.77
CA GLN A 82 5.91 10.93 16.46
C GLN A 82 6.50 11.20 15.07
N PRO A 83 7.81 11.46 14.95
CA PRO A 83 8.40 11.75 13.65
C PRO A 83 8.48 10.48 12.81
N VAL A 84 7.83 10.49 11.65
CA VAL A 84 7.98 9.48 10.61
C VAL A 84 8.92 9.99 9.54
N MET A 85 9.91 9.18 9.22
CA MET A 85 10.97 9.51 8.27
C MET A 85 11.14 8.37 7.28
N ILE A 86 10.86 8.68 6.01
CA ILE A 86 11.12 7.80 4.88
C ILE A 86 12.31 8.40 4.13
N GLU A 87 13.43 7.69 4.15
CA GLU A 87 14.69 8.19 3.59
C GLU A 87 14.61 8.39 2.07
N GLU A 88 15.44 9.29 1.55
CA GLU A 88 15.53 9.53 0.11
C GLU A 88 15.90 8.26 -0.64
N GLN A 89 15.15 7.97 -1.70
CA GLN A 89 15.47 6.89 -2.60
C GLN A 89 16.19 7.42 -3.85
N SER A 90 17.51 7.40 -3.81
CA SER A 90 18.37 7.94 -4.89
C SER A 90 19.01 6.85 -5.79
N LEU A 91 18.88 5.57 -5.42
CA LEU A 91 19.41 4.46 -6.20
C LEU A 91 18.56 4.22 -7.45
N ASN A 92 19.21 3.74 -8.51
CA ASN A 92 18.54 3.34 -9.75
C ASN A 92 17.49 2.25 -9.48
N CYS A 93 16.43 2.23 -10.28
CA CYS A 93 15.38 1.23 -10.14
C CYS A 93 15.92 -0.20 -10.37
N PRO A 94 15.54 -1.21 -9.53
CA PRO A 94 16.12 -2.55 -9.57
C PRO A 94 15.48 -3.43 -10.66
N PHE A 95 15.49 -2.99 -11.92
CA PHE A 95 14.94 -3.76 -13.03
C PHE A 95 15.59 -5.15 -13.17
N GLY A 96 14.76 -6.17 -13.43
CA GLY A 96 15.19 -7.55 -13.58
C GLY A 96 15.81 -8.19 -12.33
N GLN A 97 15.57 -7.61 -11.15
CA GLN A 97 15.97 -8.14 -9.85
C GLN A 97 14.73 -8.51 -9.03
N ASP A 98 14.83 -9.60 -8.28
CA ASP A 98 13.73 -10.15 -7.46
C ASP A 98 12.44 -10.35 -8.28
N ASP A 99 11.33 -9.78 -7.85
CA ASP A 99 10.02 -9.81 -8.52
C ASP A 99 9.80 -8.61 -9.47
N ASN A 100 10.85 -7.81 -9.75
CA ASN A 100 10.81 -6.76 -10.74
C ASN A 100 11.10 -7.31 -12.13
N LEU A 101 10.35 -6.82 -13.12
CA LEU A 101 10.51 -7.18 -14.51
C LEU A 101 11.62 -6.34 -15.18
N VAL A 102 11.94 -6.72 -16.43
CA VAL A 102 12.87 -5.95 -17.27
C VAL A 102 12.23 -4.64 -17.71
N ALA A 103 13.03 -3.60 -17.86
CA ALA A 103 12.59 -2.29 -18.33
C ALA A 103 11.74 -2.37 -19.61
N ARG A 104 10.56 -1.72 -19.59
CA ARG A 104 9.58 -1.65 -20.68
C ARG A 104 8.74 -0.37 -20.53
N ASN A 105 8.89 0.51 -21.50
CA ASN A 105 8.27 1.84 -21.50
C ASN A 105 6.74 1.82 -21.48
N ASN A 106 6.15 2.64 -20.59
CA ASN A 106 4.73 2.75 -20.23
C ASN A 106 4.14 1.52 -19.52
N TRP A 107 4.95 0.78 -18.78
CA TRP A 107 4.46 -0.36 -17.98
C TRP A 107 5.08 -0.30 -16.59
N ILE A 108 4.32 -0.61 -15.55
CA ILE A 108 4.87 -0.79 -14.21
C ILE A 108 5.76 -2.04 -14.26
N GLN A 109 7.09 -1.87 -14.24
CA GLN A 109 8.03 -2.99 -14.36
C GLN A 109 8.82 -3.22 -13.08
N ALA A 110 9.15 -2.14 -12.37
CA ALA A 110 9.92 -2.23 -11.15
C ALA A 110 9.42 -1.26 -10.09
N ARG A 111 9.81 -1.51 -8.84
CA ARG A 111 9.48 -0.64 -7.71
C ARG A 111 10.60 -0.56 -6.69
N ARG A 112 10.44 0.38 -5.78
CA ARG A 112 11.10 0.38 -4.48
C ARG A 112 10.08 0.68 -3.39
N GLU A 113 10.21 -0.04 -2.29
CA GLU A 113 9.34 0.11 -1.12
C GLU A 113 10.17 0.63 0.05
N SER A 114 9.64 1.65 0.71
CA SER A 114 10.12 2.14 1.99
C SER A 114 9.02 1.92 3.02
N VAL A 115 9.35 1.24 4.13
CA VAL A 115 8.40 0.95 5.21
C VAL A 115 8.90 1.55 6.51
N TYR A 116 8.01 2.20 7.25
CA TYR A 116 8.26 2.75 8.58
C TYR A 116 7.23 2.21 9.57
N THR A 117 7.67 1.80 10.76
CA THR A 117 6.78 1.30 11.83
C THR A 117 6.73 2.29 12.98
N VAL A 118 5.54 2.59 13.50
CA VAL A 118 5.33 3.45 14.67
C VAL A 118 5.60 2.66 15.97
N GLU A 119 6.87 2.47 16.31
CA GLU A 119 7.30 1.58 17.40
C GLU A 119 6.83 2.01 18.79
N ASP A 120 6.58 3.30 19.01
CA ASP A 120 6.20 3.86 20.31
C ASP A 120 4.72 3.65 20.67
N LEU A 121 3.92 3.03 19.79
CA LEU A 121 2.57 2.64 20.12
C LEU A 121 2.60 1.35 20.96
N PRO A 122 2.11 1.35 22.21
CA PRO A 122 2.13 0.16 23.05
C PRO A 122 1.36 -1.01 22.42
N ALA A 123 1.82 -2.24 22.69
CA ALA A 123 1.03 -3.44 22.40
C ALA A 123 -0.34 -3.36 23.08
N ASP A 124 -1.35 -3.99 22.46
CA ASP A 124 -2.75 -4.01 22.92
C ASP A 124 -3.47 -2.65 22.94
N ALA A 125 -2.82 -1.58 22.47
CA ALA A 125 -3.47 -0.28 22.30
C ALA A 125 -4.49 -0.32 21.16
N VAL A 126 -5.73 0.10 21.43
CA VAL A 126 -6.75 0.29 20.41
C VAL A 126 -6.72 1.74 19.94
N ILE A 127 -6.49 1.94 18.64
CA ILE A 127 -6.38 3.26 18.00
C ILE A 127 -7.77 3.87 17.82
N CYS A 128 -7.94 5.09 18.33
CA CYS A 128 -9.16 5.89 18.21
C CYS A 128 -9.05 7.00 17.17
N ASP A 129 -7.87 7.59 17.01
CA ASP A 129 -7.63 8.62 16.00
C ASP A 129 -6.16 8.53 15.58
N MET A 130 -5.87 8.89 14.34
CA MET A 130 -4.51 9.04 13.84
C MET A 130 -4.46 10.20 12.88
N ARG A 131 -3.57 11.15 13.15
CA ARG A 131 -3.37 12.33 12.33
C ARG A 131 -1.97 12.33 11.78
N MET A 132 -1.86 12.56 10.48
CA MET A 132 -0.60 12.70 9.76
C MET A 132 -0.39 14.18 9.43
N ASN A 133 0.63 14.80 10.01
CA ASN A 133 0.95 16.20 9.82
C ASN A 133 2.19 16.33 8.93
N PHE A 134 1.98 16.67 7.66
CA PHE A 134 3.05 16.99 6.72
C PHE A 134 3.42 18.46 6.85
N PRO A 135 4.67 18.80 7.22
CA PRO A 135 5.07 20.20 7.36
C PRO A 135 4.98 20.93 6.01
N GLN A 136 4.29 22.07 5.98
CA GLN A 136 4.00 22.80 4.73
C GLN A 136 5.24 23.47 4.10
N ASN A 137 6.30 23.65 4.88
CA ASN A 137 7.58 24.15 4.41
C ASN A 137 8.45 23.07 3.75
N GLU A 138 8.14 21.80 3.98
CA GLU A 138 8.86 20.68 3.36
C GLU A 138 8.38 20.49 1.92
N LYS A 139 9.32 20.06 1.09
CA LYS A 139 9.14 19.90 -0.34
C LYS A 139 9.56 18.51 -0.76
N TYR A 140 8.69 17.89 -1.54
CA TYR A 140 8.78 16.52 -1.98
C TYR A 140 8.82 16.46 -3.49
N THR A 141 9.58 15.51 -4.02
CA THR A 141 9.60 15.15 -5.43
C THR A 141 9.56 13.62 -5.50
N TYR A 142 8.90 13.09 -6.51
CA TYR A 142 8.89 11.66 -6.81
C TYR A 142 8.83 11.50 -8.33
N ASP A 143 9.15 10.31 -8.81
CA ASP A 143 9.04 9.98 -10.24
C ASP A 143 7.90 9.01 -10.53
N ASP A 144 7.34 9.15 -11.73
CA ASP A 144 6.15 8.50 -12.28
C ASP A 144 4.96 8.29 -11.35
N GLN A 145 4.99 7.23 -10.56
CA GLN A 145 3.86 6.79 -9.75
C GLN A 145 4.31 6.40 -8.34
N PHE A 146 3.49 6.76 -7.37
CA PHE A 146 3.68 6.36 -5.99
C PHE A 146 2.42 5.77 -5.37
N PHE A 147 2.60 4.99 -4.31
CA PHE A 147 1.55 4.52 -3.43
C PHE A 147 1.96 4.76 -1.98
N PHE A 148 1.17 5.57 -1.27
CA PHE A 148 1.31 5.75 0.17
C PHE A 148 0.28 4.88 0.88
N THR A 149 0.74 4.03 1.78
CA THR A 149 -0.06 2.99 2.43
C THR A 149 0.04 3.07 3.94
N MET A 150 -1.00 2.59 4.61
CA MET A 150 -0.98 2.27 6.04
C MET A 150 -1.48 0.85 6.22
N ASN A 151 -0.64 -0.01 6.82
CA ASN A 151 -0.93 -1.42 7.05
C ASN A 151 -1.32 -2.16 5.75
N GLY A 152 -0.65 -1.80 4.66
CA GLY A 152 -0.94 -2.33 3.32
C GLY A 152 -2.17 -1.71 2.64
N VAL A 153 -3.01 -0.93 3.31
CA VAL A 153 -4.13 -0.21 2.69
C VAL A 153 -3.64 1.07 2.02
N VAL A 154 -4.00 1.29 0.76
CA VAL A 154 -3.63 2.49 0.01
C VAL A 154 -4.40 3.70 0.54
N LEU A 155 -3.68 4.69 1.08
CA LEU A 155 -4.25 5.94 1.56
C LEU A 155 -4.27 7.02 0.46
N ALA A 156 -3.19 7.09 -0.32
CA ALA A 156 -3.04 8.07 -1.40
C ALA A 156 -2.13 7.52 -2.51
N SER A 157 -2.39 7.95 -3.75
CA SER A 157 -1.57 7.60 -4.92
C SER A 157 -1.83 8.59 -6.06
N ASN A 158 -0.86 8.85 -6.93
CA ASN A 158 -1.11 9.58 -8.18
C ASN A 158 -1.46 8.63 -9.36
N ALA A 159 -1.75 7.36 -9.07
CA ALA A 159 -2.13 6.34 -10.04
C ALA A 159 -3.55 5.82 -9.75
N TRP A 160 -4.54 6.72 -9.70
CA TRP A 160 -5.96 6.36 -9.45
C TRP A 160 -6.46 5.19 -10.30
N TRP A 161 -6.06 5.14 -11.57
CA TRP A 161 -6.42 4.08 -12.51
C TRP A 161 -5.96 2.69 -12.03
N ALA A 162 -4.83 2.60 -11.32
CA ALA A 162 -4.32 1.34 -10.78
C ALA A 162 -5.08 0.90 -9.52
N VAL A 163 -5.64 1.86 -8.78
CA VAL A 163 -6.37 1.61 -7.52
C VAL A 163 -7.83 1.24 -7.77
N GLU A 164 -8.60 2.13 -8.39
CA GLU A 164 -10.05 1.93 -8.54
C GLU A 164 -10.43 1.24 -9.86
N GLY A 165 -9.50 1.20 -10.82
CA GLY A 165 -9.75 0.84 -12.21
C GLY A 165 -10.38 1.99 -13.00
N ASP A 166 -10.11 2.06 -14.31
CA ASP A 166 -10.80 3.00 -15.18
C ASP A 166 -12.08 2.36 -15.72
N SER A 167 -13.24 2.80 -15.23
CA SER A 167 -14.54 2.31 -15.73
C SER A 167 -14.75 2.52 -17.23
N ARG A 168 -14.00 3.42 -17.87
CA ARG A 168 -14.01 3.62 -19.32
C ARG A 168 -13.33 2.49 -20.08
N TYR A 169 -12.50 1.68 -19.40
CA TYR A 169 -11.74 0.58 -19.98
C TYR A 169 -11.89 -0.67 -19.11
N PRO A 170 -12.93 -1.49 -19.33
CA PRO A 170 -13.20 -2.69 -18.53
C PRO A 170 -12.07 -3.73 -18.62
N ASP A 171 -11.20 -3.64 -19.64
CA ASP A 171 -10.04 -4.49 -19.82
C ASP A 171 -8.80 -4.02 -19.04
N THR A 172 -8.81 -2.79 -18.49
CA THR A 172 -7.73 -2.34 -17.60
C THR A 172 -7.91 -3.02 -16.24
N HIS A 173 -6.99 -3.94 -15.95
CA HIS A 173 -7.03 -4.72 -14.73
C HIS A 173 -6.84 -3.79 -13.53
N LYS A 174 -7.70 -3.92 -12.51
CA LYS A 174 -7.46 -3.28 -11.21
C LYS A 174 -6.20 -3.88 -10.63
N GLY A 175 -5.21 -3.06 -10.34
CA GLY A 175 -3.94 -3.50 -9.79
C GLY A 175 -3.96 -3.67 -8.28
N MET A 176 -5.07 -3.37 -7.61
CA MET A 176 -5.23 -3.51 -6.17
C MET A 176 -6.33 -4.50 -5.84
N THR A 177 -6.18 -5.17 -4.69
CA THR A 177 -7.22 -6.05 -4.16
C THR A 177 -8.21 -5.22 -3.36
N ALA A 178 -9.48 -5.23 -3.77
CA ALA A 178 -10.54 -4.58 -3.02
C ALA A 178 -10.80 -5.34 -1.71
N LEU A 179 -10.84 -4.61 -0.61
CA LEU A 179 -11.21 -5.14 0.71
C LEU A 179 -12.70 -4.88 0.97
N SER A 180 -13.21 -5.44 2.07
CA SER A 180 -14.57 -5.18 2.52
C SER A 180 -14.80 -3.67 2.70
N PRO A 181 -15.82 -3.09 2.03
CA PRO A 181 -16.04 -1.66 2.08
C PRO A 181 -16.48 -1.21 3.48
N LEU A 182 -16.08 0.00 3.87
CA LEU A 182 -16.46 0.60 5.13
C LEU A 182 -17.77 1.36 4.96
N SER A 183 -18.78 1.01 5.75
CA SER A 183 -19.98 1.83 5.89
C SER A 183 -19.73 2.94 6.89
N LEU A 184 -19.76 4.18 6.44
CA LEU A 184 -19.71 5.33 7.33
C LEU A 184 -21.12 5.66 7.83
N PRO A 185 -21.28 6.04 9.12
CA PRO A 185 -22.56 6.52 9.64
C PRO A 185 -23.05 7.71 8.80
N GLU A 186 -24.37 7.87 8.70
CA GLU A 186 -25.03 8.82 7.80
C GLU A 186 -24.32 10.18 7.77
N SER A 187 -23.85 10.58 6.59
CA SER A 187 -23.26 11.90 6.39
C SER A 187 -24.36 12.97 6.39
N VAL A 188 -23.98 14.24 6.23
CA VAL A 188 -24.91 15.40 6.12
C VAL A 188 -25.99 15.21 5.05
N SER A 189 -25.79 14.27 4.11
CA SER A 189 -26.77 13.90 3.08
C SER A 189 -27.86 12.91 3.52
N GLY A 190 -27.78 12.35 4.73
CA GLY A 190 -28.75 11.39 5.26
C GLY A 190 -28.71 10.01 4.58
N MET A 191 -27.65 9.70 3.83
CA MET A 191 -27.40 8.38 3.28
C MET A 191 -26.06 7.84 3.79
N PRO A 192 -25.96 6.53 4.13
CA PRO A 192 -24.68 5.90 4.42
C PRO A 192 -23.74 6.04 3.22
N GLN A 193 -22.50 6.43 3.50
CA GLN A 193 -21.44 6.45 2.49
C GLN A 193 -20.64 5.16 2.59
N MET A 194 -20.43 4.50 1.46
CA MET A 194 -19.58 3.31 1.37
C MET A 194 -18.22 3.73 0.86
N VAL A 195 -17.17 3.56 1.66
CA VAL A 195 -15.80 3.82 1.24
C VAL A 195 -15.15 2.49 0.87
N ASN A 196 -14.71 2.37 -0.38
CA ASN A 196 -13.97 1.19 -0.84
C ASN A 196 -12.52 1.27 -0.35
N LEU A 197 -12.07 0.20 0.33
CA LEU A 197 -10.70 0.03 0.77
C LEU A 197 -9.95 -0.83 -0.24
N TYR A 198 -8.68 -0.52 -0.47
CA TYR A 198 -7.84 -1.27 -1.40
C TYR A 198 -6.51 -1.61 -0.75
N SER A 199 -6.12 -2.89 -0.77
CA SER A 199 -4.80 -3.32 -0.33
C SER A 199 -3.81 -3.29 -1.48
N TYR A 200 -2.64 -2.74 -1.19
CA TYR A 200 -1.47 -2.76 -2.05
C TYR A 200 -0.99 -4.20 -2.28
N SER A 201 -0.74 -4.55 -3.55
CA SER A 201 -0.13 -5.82 -3.94
C SER A 201 0.74 -5.62 -5.17
N TRP A 202 2.04 -5.86 -5.05
CA TRP A 202 2.94 -5.76 -6.20
C TRP A 202 2.58 -6.74 -7.31
N GLU A 203 2.24 -7.97 -6.95
CA GLU A 203 1.87 -9.02 -7.90
C GLU A 203 0.71 -8.59 -8.80
N SER A 204 -0.22 -7.80 -8.25
CA SER A 204 -1.36 -7.27 -9.00
C SER A 204 -1.01 -6.04 -9.86
N LEU A 205 0.09 -5.32 -9.56
CA LEU A 205 0.52 -4.11 -10.27
C LEU A 205 1.55 -4.37 -11.37
N VAL A 206 2.46 -5.32 -11.14
CA VAL A 206 3.59 -5.55 -12.02
C VAL A 206 3.13 -6.02 -13.38
N GLY A 207 3.67 -5.40 -14.42
CA GLY A 207 3.26 -5.66 -15.80
C GLY A 207 1.91 -5.05 -16.17
N LEU A 208 1.34 -4.14 -15.38
CA LEU A 208 0.25 -3.30 -15.86
C LEU A 208 0.79 -2.18 -16.76
N GLN A 209 0.14 -1.97 -17.90
CA GLN A 209 0.41 -0.83 -18.75
C GLN A 209 -0.10 0.44 -18.05
N TRP A 210 0.68 1.52 -18.06
CA TRP A 210 0.17 2.82 -17.68
C TRP A 210 -1.01 3.15 -18.59
N GLY A 211 -2.11 3.61 -18.00
CA GLY A 211 -3.28 3.98 -18.79
C GLY A 211 -2.86 4.90 -19.93
N SER A 212 -3.34 4.67 -21.15
CA SER A 212 -2.98 5.45 -22.35
C SER A 212 -3.29 6.96 -22.27
N TYR A 213 -3.86 7.39 -21.15
CA TYR A 213 -4.24 8.75 -20.79
C TYR A 213 -3.33 9.36 -19.73
N TYR A 214 -2.33 8.61 -19.24
CA TYR A 214 -1.32 9.16 -18.36
C TYR A 214 -0.55 10.24 -19.14
N ASN A 215 -0.89 11.48 -18.81
CA ASN A 215 -0.21 12.68 -19.25
C ASN A 215 0.33 13.30 -17.98
N ASN A 216 1.63 13.57 -17.94
CA ASN A 216 2.32 14.11 -16.76
C ASN A 216 1.76 15.47 -16.28
N ASN A 217 0.85 16.07 -17.05
CA ASN A 217 0.15 17.32 -16.72
C ASN A 217 -1.23 17.11 -16.05
N ASP A 218 -1.82 15.92 -16.14
CA ASP A 218 -3.13 15.62 -15.58
C ASP A 218 -2.98 15.02 -14.17
N ARG A 219 -3.89 15.38 -13.26
CA ARG A 219 -3.95 14.82 -11.91
C ARG A 219 -4.81 13.56 -11.93
N TYR A 220 -4.19 12.42 -11.66
CA TYR A 220 -4.87 11.13 -11.46
C TYR A 220 -4.76 10.72 -9.99
N ASP A 221 -5.12 11.66 -9.13
CA ASP A 221 -4.89 11.56 -7.70
C ASP A 221 -6.00 10.70 -7.08
N TYR A 222 -5.62 9.58 -6.47
CA TYR A 222 -6.45 8.79 -5.58
C TYR A 222 -6.20 9.25 -4.14
N CYS A 223 -7.29 9.58 -3.46
CA CYS A 223 -7.34 9.79 -2.03
C CYS A 223 -8.39 8.84 -1.46
N LEU A 224 -8.02 8.03 -0.49
CA LEU A 224 -8.98 7.15 0.16
C LEU A 224 -10.10 7.97 0.82
N GLY A 225 -11.37 7.71 0.47
CA GLY A 225 -12.53 8.49 0.93
C GLY A 225 -12.73 9.83 0.20
N GLY A 226 -11.88 10.14 -0.79
CA GLY A 226 -11.95 11.39 -1.55
C GLY A 226 -13.16 11.47 -2.49
N GLY A 227 -13.56 10.35 -3.09
CA GLY A 227 -14.74 10.27 -3.95
C GLY A 227 -16.05 10.51 -3.19
N GLU A 228 -16.06 10.14 -1.90
CA GLU A 228 -17.19 10.31 -0.98
C GLU A 228 -17.18 11.67 -0.27
N GLY A 229 -16.09 12.43 -0.39
CA GLY A 229 -15.92 13.76 0.20
C GLY A 229 -15.66 13.77 1.71
N VAL A 230 -15.21 12.64 2.28
CA VAL A 230 -14.88 12.50 3.71
C VAL A 230 -13.39 12.66 3.99
N SER A 231 -12.57 12.70 2.94
CA SER A 231 -11.12 12.78 3.05
C SER A 231 -10.57 13.58 1.88
N SER A 232 -9.35 14.10 2.04
CA SER A 232 -8.70 14.88 1.01
C SER A 232 -7.19 14.62 1.01
N CYS A 233 -6.59 14.69 -0.18
CA CYS A 233 -5.16 14.63 -0.33
C CYS A 233 -4.70 15.52 -1.48
N SER A 234 -3.45 15.96 -1.42
CA SER A 234 -2.79 16.73 -2.46
C SER A 234 -1.30 16.47 -2.41
N PHE A 235 -0.69 16.31 -3.57
CA PHE A 235 0.74 16.11 -3.73
C PHE A 235 1.22 16.82 -5.01
N PRO A 236 2.54 17.05 -5.17
CA PRO A 236 3.09 17.54 -6.42
C PRO A 236 2.82 16.59 -7.57
N LEU A 237 2.84 17.09 -8.80
CA LEU A 237 2.88 16.21 -9.97
C LEU A 237 4.21 15.46 -10.02
N THR A 238 4.25 14.35 -10.77
CA THR A 238 5.49 13.61 -11.02
C THR A 238 6.59 14.56 -11.51
N GLN A 239 7.82 14.35 -11.02
CA GLN A 239 9.02 15.15 -11.32
C GLN A 239 8.93 16.64 -10.93
N GLN A 240 7.90 17.03 -10.19
CA GLN A 240 7.75 18.38 -9.65
C GLN A 240 7.97 18.40 -8.14
N THR A 241 8.47 19.53 -7.67
CA THR A 241 8.71 19.76 -6.25
C THR A 241 7.50 20.47 -5.64
N GLY A 242 6.91 19.89 -4.59
CA GLY A 242 5.75 20.47 -3.92
C GLY A 242 5.48 19.89 -2.54
N SER A 243 4.40 20.32 -1.90
CA SER A 243 4.06 19.84 -0.55
C SER A 243 3.02 18.73 -0.64
N ILE A 244 3.04 17.84 0.36
CA ILE A 244 2.03 16.80 0.55
C ILE A 244 1.03 17.30 1.59
N VAL A 245 -0.25 17.08 1.33
CA VAL A 245 -1.36 17.28 2.26
C VAL A 245 -2.16 15.99 2.27
N LEU A 246 -2.49 15.49 3.45
CA LEU A 246 -3.28 14.28 3.62
C LEU A 246 -4.18 14.44 4.84
N ASP A 247 -5.48 14.33 4.64
CA ASP A 247 -6.51 14.42 5.66
C ASP A 247 -7.49 13.26 5.45
N ILE A 248 -7.38 12.24 6.31
CA ILE A 248 -8.18 11.00 6.22
C ILE A 248 -9.18 10.99 7.37
N ASP A 249 -10.42 10.60 7.06
CA ASP A 249 -11.48 10.52 8.06
C ASP A 249 -11.09 9.56 9.20
N PRO A 250 -11.24 9.96 10.48
CA PRO A 250 -10.87 9.13 11.61
C PRO A 250 -11.58 7.77 11.66
N LEU A 251 -12.75 7.59 11.06
CA LEU A 251 -13.44 6.29 10.98
C LEU A 251 -12.75 5.34 9.99
N ILE A 252 -12.24 5.87 8.88
CA ILE A 252 -11.42 5.09 7.94
C ILE A 252 -10.16 4.61 8.64
N ILE A 253 -9.47 5.49 9.37
CA ILE A 253 -8.28 5.13 10.17
C ILE A 253 -8.60 4.02 11.18
N LYS A 254 -9.69 4.15 11.95
CA LYS A 254 -10.12 3.12 12.91
C LYS A 254 -10.33 1.78 12.21
N ARG A 255 -11.03 1.76 11.06
CA ARG A 255 -11.25 0.52 10.30
C ARG A 255 -9.93 -0.13 9.87
N ILE A 256 -8.98 0.64 9.34
CA ILE A 256 -7.67 0.11 8.92
C ILE A 256 -6.85 -0.35 10.12
N ALA A 257 -6.99 0.31 11.27
CA ALA A 257 -6.31 -0.08 12.50
C ALA A 257 -6.84 -1.41 13.08
N LEU A 258 -8.11 -1.73 12.85
CA LEU A 258 -8.76 -2.96 13.33
C LEU A 258 -8.48 -4.19 12.48
N ASP A 259 -8.15 -4.00 11.20
CA ASP A 259 -7.88 -5.10 10.26
C ASP A 259 -6.50 -5.76 10.51
N ARG A 260 -6.05 -5.83 11.78
CA ARG A 260 -4.68 -6.15 12.15
C ARG A 260 -4.59 -7.18 13.26
N ASP A 261 -3.72 -8.15 13.03
CA ASP A 261 -3.26 -9.14 14.01
C ASP A 261 -2.31 -8.52 15.07
N SER A 262 -2.65 -7.39 15.71
CA SER A 262 -1.93 -6.78 16.87
C SER A 262 -0.61 -6.01 16.64
N GLU A 263 -0.17 -5.77 15.40
CA GLU A 263 1.10 -5.04 15.17
C GLU A 263 0.97 -3.50 15.26
N ALA A 264 2.07 -2.78 15.53
CA ALA A 264 2.14 -1.32 15.49
C ALA A 264 1.98 -0.75 14.06
N PRO A 265 1.36 0.44 13.85
CA PRO A 265 1.10 1.01 12.52
C PRO A 265 2.32 1.03 11.61
N LYS A 266 2.14 0.55 10.38
CA LYS A 266 3.18 0.52 9.33
C LYS A 266 2.78 1.44 8.19
N PHE A 267 3.60 2.45 7.92
CA PHE A 267 3.47 3.30 6.74
C PHE A 267 4.38 2.79 5.64
N GLY A 268 3.84 2.60 4.44
CA GLY A 268 4.60 2.25 3.26
C GLY A 268 4.58 3.38 2.24
N PHE A 269 5.71 3.66 1.61
CA PHE A 269 5.81 4.51 0.43
C PHE A 269 6.48 3.73 -0.69
N VAL A 270 5.73 3.49 -1.75
CA VAL A 270 6.16 2.73 -2.91
C VAL A 270 6.31 3.69 -4.07
N VAL A 271 7.41 3.61 -4.80
CA VAL A 271 7.61 4.29 -6.08
C VAL A 271 7.88 3.28 -7.17
N THR A 272 7.34 3.51 -8.36
CA THR A 272 7.50 2.57 -9.50
C THR A 272 8.39 3.14 -10.59
N GLY A 273 8.68 2.30 -11.58
CA GLY A 273 9.44 2.64 -12.78
C GLY A 273 9.05 1.75 -13.95
N ASP A 274 9.28 2.25 -15.15
CA ASP A 274 8.95 1.57 -16.40
C ASP A 274 10.19 1.28 -17.25
N ASN A 275 10.99 2.29 -17.61
CA ASN A 275 12.14 2.14 -18.49
C ASN A 275 13.30 3.10 -18.25
N ASP A 276 13.15 4.14 -17.46
CA ASP A 276 14.17 5.15 -17.28
C ASP A 276 15.01 4.85 -16.03
N THR A 277 16.08 4.07 -16.23
CA THR A 277 17.00 3.65 -15.15
C THR A 277 17.58 4.78 -14.29
N GLY A 278 17.49 6.03 -14.74
CA GLY A 278 17.96 7.23 -14.08
C GLY A 278 16.95 7.80 -13.07
N PRO A 279 15.81 8.33 -13.48
CA PRO A 279 14.85 8.97 -12.58
C PRO A 279 13.87 7.99 -11.91
N ASP A 280 13.59 6.83 -12.53
CA ASP A 280 12.58 5.87 -12.04
C ASP A 280 12.85 5.37 -10.62
N CYS A 281 11.75 5.09 -9.91
CA CYS A 281 11.76 4.53 -8.56
C CYS A 281 12.52 5.42 -7.57
N LYS A 282 12.53 6.74 -7.80
CA LYS A 282 13.15 7.72 -6.90
C LYS A 282 12.11 8.63 -6.28
N HIS A 283 12.42 9.04 -5.06
CA HIS A 283 11.73 10.12 -4.37
C HIS A 283 12.70 10.83 -3.43
N SER A 284 12.46 12.12 -3.20
CA SER A 284 13.11 12.85 -2.13
C SER A 284 12.72 12.27 -0.77
N LYS A 285 13.49 12.59 0.27
CA LYS A 285 13.12 12.29 1.66
C LYS A 285 11.69 12.76 1.98
N ILE A 286 10.92 11.92 2.66
CA ILE A 286 9.57 12.25 3.15
C ILE A 286 9.58 12.30 4.67
N GLN A 287 9.06 13.38 5.24
CA GLN A 287 9.01 13.57 6.68
C GLN A 287 7.65 14.11 7.11
N PHE A 288 7.02 13.46 8.08
CA PHE A 288 5.77 13.92 8.68
C PHE A 288 5.73 13.52 10.14
N GLU A 289 4.79 14.10 10.88
CA GLU A 289 4.53 13.74 12.27
C GLU A 289 3.23 12.95 12.35
N VAL A 290 3.20 11.93 13.21
CA VAL A 290 1.99 11.16 13.50
C VAL A 290 1.56 11.41 14.93
N SER A 291 0.30 11.77 15.11
CA SER A 291 -0.33 11.78 16.42
C SER A 291 -1.38 10.67 16.48
N VAL A 292 -1.29 9.81 17.49
CA VAL A 292 -2.22 8.69 17.70
C VAL A 292 -2.95 8.89 19.02
N ASP A 293 -4.27 8.93 18.97
CA ASP A 293 -5.11 8.79 20.17
C ASP A 293 -5.50 7.33 20.32
N TYR A 294 -5.32 6.77 21.51
CA TYR A 294 -5.54 5.34 21.77
C TYR A 294 -6.00 5.09 23.21
N TYR A 295 -6.52 3.90 23.48
CA TYR A 295 -6.83 3.43 24.83
C TYR A 295 -6.42 1.96 25.00
N PHE A 296 -6.38 1.49 26.24
CA PHE A 296 -6.15 0.07 26.55
C PHE A 296 -7.48 -0.61 26.90
N PRO A 297 -7.87 -1.68 26.19
CA PRO A 297 -8.96 -2.55 26.61
C PRO A 297 -8.68 -3.09 28.02
N GLY A 298 -9.73 -3.21 28.84
CA GLY A 298 -9.62 -3.83 30.16
C GLY A 298 -8.91 -3.01 31.25
N GLU A 299 -8.41 -1.81 30.96
CA GLU A 299 -7.95 -0.91 32.04
C GLU A 299 -9.13 -0.71 33.01
N VAL A 300 -8.91 -0.81 34.33
CA VAL A 300 -9.94 -0.55 35.35
C VAL A 300 -9.68 0.83 35.94
N VAL A 301 -10.69 1.72 35.94
CA VAL A 301 -10.55 3.02 36.61
C VAL A 301 -10.59 2.72 38.09
N VAL A 302 -9.44 2.81 38.77
CA VAL A 302 -9.44 2.91 40.22
C VAL A 302 -9.98 4.31 40.53
N GLN A 303 -11.30 4.42 40.71
CA GLN A 303 -11.87 5.65 41.24
C GLN A 303 -11.30 5.81 42.65
N ASP A 304 -10.46 6.81 42.86
CA ASP A 304 -10.02 7.20 44.19
C ASP A 304 -11.26 7.61 44.99
N ALA A 305 -11.81 6.67 45.75
CA ALA A 305 -13.05 6.82 46.50
C ALA A 305 -12.91 7.72 47.74
N ASN A 306 -11.94 8.64 47.77
CA ASN A 306 -11.63 9.47 48.92
C ASN A 306 -11.32 10.92 48.51
N LEU A 307 -12.36 11.72 48.27
CA LEU A 307 -12.35 13.18 48.48
C LEU A 307 -13.71 13.64 49.00
#